data_AF-A0AAD7WPW9-F1
#
_entry.id   AF-A0AAD7WPW9-F1
#
_cell.length_a   1.000
_cell.length_b   1.000
_cell.length_c   1.000
_cell.angle_alpha   90.00
_cell.angle_beta   90.00
_cell.angle_gamma   90.00
#
_symmetry.space_group_name_H-M   'P 1'
#
loop_
_entity.id
_entity.type
_entity.pdbx_description
1 polymer ?
#
loop_
_entity_poly.entity_id
_entity_poly.type
_entity_poly.pdbx_seq_one_letter_code
_entity_poly.pdbx_strand_id
1 'polypeptide(L)'
;MERKNNDKAKEDKLLDRRWQRRDWCVERIGLSMVLQDCADQMAVLGHIAQCISKGLAQGNEKLHEIQSKSQVELCRVSEAAREERRVHMELRRALENKPLIPDVLLEVERDRRFLALVIKNVLEELQEADTFYSLLAAVEDEKRKKAHYHDMIWREEQSQQQIVDHQCRLCEISREYVDGVEECQQATAQLCSQLQEMHAKAIMESDYTRGISQLKVQQGQEHNVHQENMLGAVLHALQDRLAEERFIHAEMEYFLVTQLMKKEKRLERWMKSSEVDLERVQMAIDVLKNTKELERLQELRVAAGEEGSQEEAPQQKPQDE
;
A
#
# COMPACT_ATOMS: atom_id res chain seq x y z
N MET A 1 122.53 34.70 0.31
CA MET A 1 121.26 35.44 0.13
C MET A 1 120.05 34.66 0.62
N GLU A 2 120.07 33.33 0.66
CA GLU A 2 118.92 32.50 1.09
C GLU A 2 118.46 32.70 2.54
N ARG A 3 119.36 33.03 3.48
CA ARG A 3 118.98 33.34 4.87
C ARG A 3 118.08 34.58 4.98
N LYS A 4 118.36 35.63 4.20
CA LYS A 4 117.56 36.86 4.20
C LYS A 4 116.15 36.67 3.60
N ASN A 5 115.99 35.76 2.63
CA ASN A 5 114.67 35.44 2.08
C ASN A 5 113.82 34.59 3.04
N ASN A 6 114.45 33.72 3.83
CA ASN A 6 113.74 32.90 4.80
C ASN A 6 113.27 33.71 6.03
N ASP A 7 114.02 34.74 6.41
CA ASP A 7 113.61 35.66 7.50
C ASP A 7 112.45 36.56 7.06
N LYS A 8 112.47 37.03 5.80
CA LYS A 8 111.38 37.84 5.24
C LYS A 8 110.07 37.06 5.08
N ALA A 9 110.15 35.80 4.63
CA ALA A 9 108.98 34.92 4.55
C ALA A 9 108.41 34.53 5.92
N LYS A 10 109.24 34.51 6.98
CA LYS A 10 108.78 34.33 8.37
C LYS A 10 108.12 35.60 8.91
N GLU A 11 108.64 36.77 8.60
CA GLU A 11 108.02 38.06 8.92
C GLU A 11 106.65 38.21 8.26
N ASP A 12 106.52 37.89 6.97
CA ASP A 12 105.24 37.99 6.26
C ASP A 12 104.19 37.02 6.83
N LYS A 13 104.59 35.77 7.19
CA LYS A 13 103.69 34.84 7.89
C LYS A 13 103.32 35.29 9.31
N LEU A 14 104.22 36.00 10.00
CA LEU A 14 103.95 36.57 11.32
C LEU A 14 103.04 37.79 11.25
N LEU A 15 103.18 38.60 10.20
CA LEU A 15 102.30 39.73 9.91
C LEU A 15 100.91 39.24 9.52
N ASP A 16 100.79 38.25 8.63
CA ASP A 16 99.51 37.63 8.25
C ASP A 16 98.77 37.04 9.46
N ARG A 17 99.50 36.31 10.34
CA ARG A 17 98.94 35.85 11.63
C ARG A 17 98.62 36.97 12.62
N ARG A 18 99.22 38.15 12.52
CA ARG A 18 98.88 39.32 13.35
C ARG A 18 97.68 40.06 12.79
N TRP A 19 97.54 40.16 11.47
CA TRP A 19 96.40 40.72 10.78
C TRP A 19 95.16 39.85 10.98
N GLN A 20 95.25 38.53 10.76
CA GLN A 20 94.18 37.58 11.08
C GLN A 20 93.76 37.63 12.55
N ARG A 21 94.71 37.77 13.49
CA ARG A 21 94.37 37.94 14.91
C ARG A 21 93.73 39.28 15.23
N ARG A 22 94.09 40.36 14.52
CA ARG A 22 93.49 41.68 14.71
C ARG A 22 92.08 41.74 14.15
N ASP A 23 91.87 41.26 12.93
CA ASP A 23 90.54 41.20 12.31
C ASP A 23 89.59 40.31 13.12
N TRP A 24 90.06 39.14 13.55
CA TRP A 24 89.27 38.23 14.37
C TRP A 24 88.94 38.82 15.76
N CYS A 25 89.84 39.60 16.36
CA CYS A 25 89.54 40.35 17.59
C CYS A 25 88.48 41.45 17.39
N VAL A 26 88.51 42.16 16.25
CA VAL A 26 87.53 43.21 15.94
C VAL A 26 86.16 42.61 15.70
N GLU A 27 86.08 41.51 14.94
CA GLU A 27 84.83 40.77 14.72
C GLU A 27 84.24 40.22 16.04
N ARG A 28 85.08 39.70 16.93
CA ARG A 28 84.66 39.20 18.25
C ARG A 28 84.08 40.30 19.14
N ILE A 29 84.72 41.48 19.16
CA ILE A 29 84.22 42.63 19.92
C ILE A 29 82.89 43.10 19.33
N GLY A 30 82.77 43.15 18.00
CA GLY A 30 81.52 43.49 17.32
C GLY A 30 80.38 42.52 17.67
N LEU A 31 80.63 41.21 17.60
CA LEU A 31 79.64 40.19 17.90
C LEU A 31 79.22 40.22 19.39
N SER A 32 80.17 40.41 20.31
CA SER A 32 79.89 40.54 21.74
C SER A 32 79.08 41.80 22.06
N MET A 33 79.34 42.93 21.39
CA MET A 33 78.55 44.15 21.57
C MET A 33 77.11 43.96 21.08
N VAL A 34 76.91 43.29 19.94
CA VAL A 34 75.58 42.99 19.42
C VAL A 34 74.81 42.06 20.35
N LEU A 35 75.44 40.99 20.86
CA LEU A 35 74.81 40.07 21.80
C LEU A 35 74.46 40.74 23.14
N GLN A 36 75.29 41.68 23.59
CA GLN A 36 75.02 42.47 24.79
C GLN A 36 73.83 43.41 24.59
N ASP A 37 73.76 44.11 23.45
CA ASP A 37 72.62 44.97 23.10
C ASP A 37 71.32 44.15 22.97
N CYS A 38 71.39 42.96 22.37
CA CYS A 38 70.26 42.04 22.36
C CYS A 38 69.83 41.64 23.78
N ALA A 39 70.76 41.31 24.68
CA ALA A 39 70.44 40.98 26.06
C ALA A 39 69.73 42.15 26.79
N ASP A 40 70.16 43.38 26.54
CA ASP A 40 69.56 44.58 27.12
C ASP A 40 68.14 44.83 26.57
N GLN A 41 67.93 44.67 25.27
CA GLN A 41 66.61 44.76 24.64
C GLN A 41 65.65 43.69 25.21
N MET A 42 66.16 42.48 25.49
CA MET A 42 65.38 41.40 26.12
C MET A 42 64.97 41.69 27.56
N ALA A 43 65.77 42.47 28.29
CA ALA A 43 65.41 42.95 29.62
C ALA A 43 64.24 43.95 29.54
N VAL A 44 64.28 44.88 28.58
CA VAL A 44 63.21 45.85 28.35
C VAL A 44 61.89 45.16 27.99
N LEU A 45 61.92 44.18 27.09
CA LEU A 45 60.73 43.41 26.73
C LEU A 45 60.13 42.65 27.93
N GLY A 46 60.98 42.10 28.81
CA GLY A 46 60.52 41.46 30.05
C GLY A 46 59.81 42.44 31.00
N HIS A 47 60.31 43.66 31.13
CA HIS A 47 59.65 44.70 31.92
C HIS A 47 58.28 45.09 31.35
N ILE A 48 58.17 45.22 30.03
CA ILE A 48 56.91 45.55 29.35
C ILE A 48 55.88 44.43 29.54
N ALA A 49 56.27 43.17 29.34
CA ALA A 49 55.39 42.01 29.53
C ALA A 49 54.89 41.89 30.98
N GLN A 50 55.76 42.17 31.96
CA GLN A 50 55.40 42.16 33.38
C GLN A 50 54.45 43.33 33.76
N CYS A 51 54.55 44.48 33.09
CA CYS A 51 53.61 45.58 33.26
C CYS A 51 52.23 45.25 32.70
N ILE A 52 52.16 44.64 31.52
CA ILE A 52 50.89 44.27 30.86
C ILE A 52 50.14 43.20 31.68
N SER A 53 50.84 42.18 32.17
CA SER A 53 50.24 41.12 33.01
C SER A 53 49.66 41.66 34.33
N LYS A 54 50.34 42.61 34.98
CA LYS A 54 49.83 43.29 36.19
C LYS A 54 48.59 44.15 35.90
N GLY A 55 48.52 44.81 34.75
CA GLY A 55 47.37 45.62 34.35
C GLY A 55 46.10 44.79 34.08
N LEU A 56 46.23 43.60 33.51
CA LEU A 56 45.11 42.70 33.24
C LEU A 56 44.52 42.09 34.53
N ALA A 57 45.36 41.78 35.52
CA ALA A 57 44.90 41.27 36.82
C ALA A 57 44.00 42.28 37.58
N GLN A 58 44.34 43.57 37.52
CA GLN A 58 43.56 44.64 38.16
C GLN A 58 42.25 44.98 37.42
N GLY A 59 42.17 44.67 36.11
CA GLY A 59 40.95 44.85 35.31
C GLY A 59 39.87 43.80 35.61
N ASN A 60 40.28 42.55 35.85
CA ASN A 60 39.34 41.45 36.15
C ASN A 60 38.70 41.56 37.55
N GLU A 61 39.37 42.15 38.54
CA GLU A 61 38.78 42.43 39.85
C GLU A 61 37.60 43.43 39.76
N LYS A 62 37.69 44.41 38.86
CA LYS A 62 36.62 45.41 38.65
C LYS A 62 35.42 44.84 37.86
N LEU A 63 35.63 43.81 37.04
CA LEU A 63 34.57 43.16 36.27
C LEU A 63 33.70 42.25 37.15
N HIS A 64 34.32 41.58 38.13
CA HIS A 64 33.63 40.70 39.08
C HIS A 64 32.70 41.46 40.04
N GLU A 65 32.99 42.75 40.31
CA GLU A 65 32.15 43.64 41.11
C GLU A 65 30.87 44.07 40.37
N ILE A 66 30.94 44.19 39.04
CA ILE A 66 29.79 44.52 38.18
C ILE A 66 28.87 43.30 37.98
N GLN A 67 29.43 42.09 37.95
CA GLN A 67 28.67 40.84 37.77
C GLN A 67 27.81 40.45 38.98
N SER A 68 28.08 41.00 40.18
CA SER A 68 27.29 40.76 41.39
C SER A 68 25.95 41.53 41.46
N LYS A 69 25.72 42.50 40.57
CA LYS A 69 24.52 43.36 40.58
C LYS A 69 23.40 42.97 39.62
N SER A 70 23.54 41.85 38.91
CA SER A 70 22.58 41.38 37.88
C SER A 70 22.00 40.01 38.23
N GLN A 71 21.46 39.85 39.43
CA GLN A 71 20.74 38.65 39.85
C GLN A 71 19.36 39.00 40.41
N VAL A 72 18.50 39.63 39.60
CA VAL A 72 17.07 39.72 39.92
C VAL A 72 16.23 39.67 38.63
N GLU A 73 15.41 38.62 38.58
CA GLU A 73 14.14 38.44 37.85
C GLU A 73 14.12 37.94 36.39
N LEU A 74 13.62 36.71 36.30
CA LEU A 74 13.24 35.93 35.13
C LEU A 74 11.72 36.06 34.89
N CYS A 75 11.35 35.88 33.61
CA CYS A 75 10.00 35.62 33.06
C CYS A 75 9.18 36.84 32.60
N ARG A 76 9.44 37.26 31.35
CA ARG A 76 8.50 37.10 30.22
C ARG A 76 9.20 37.45 28.91
N VAL A 77 8.69 36.88 27.81
CA VAL A 77 8.99 37.19 26.40
C VAL A 77 9.97 36.23 25.69
N SER A 78 9.37 35.36 24.87
CA SER A 78 9.95 34.35 23.97
C SER A 78 10.73 34.96 22.77
N GLU A 79 10.88 36.27 22.71
CA GLU A 79 11.68 36.97 21.69
C GLU A 79 12.94 37.59 22.30
N ALA A 80 12.85 38.16 23.51
CA ALA A 80 14.01 38.59 24.28
C ALA A 80 14.96 37.43 24.61
N ALA A 81 14.43 36.22 24.86
CA ALA A 81 15.26 35.02 25.08
C ALA A 81 15.93 34.47 23.79
N ARG A 82 15.47 34.88 22.60
CA ARG A 82 16.14 34.56 21.32
C ARG A 82 17.21 35.59 21.02
N GLU A 83 16.92 36.87 21.26
CA GLU A 83 17.89 37.95 21.11
C GLU A 83 18.99 37.87 22.17
N GLU A 84 18.69 37.52 23.41
CA GLU A 84 19.69 37.26 24.45
C GLU A 84 20.56 36.05 24.09
N ARG A 85 20.00 34.98 23.52
CA ARG A 85 20.78 33.85 23.00
C ARG A 85 21.65 34.26 21.80
N ARG A 86 21.16 35.15 20.95
CA ARG A 86 21.90 35.68 19.80
C ARG A 86 23.03 36.60 20.25
N VAL A 87 22.77 37.54 21.16
CA VAL A 87 23.75 38.42 21.80
C VAL A 87 24.75 37.61 22.63
N HIS A 88 24.33 36.58 23.37
CA HIS A 88 25.22 35.67 24.10
C HIS A 88 26.07 34.83 23.14
N MET A 89 25.55 34.45 21.97
CA MET A 89 26.30 33.73 20.94
C MET A 89 27.25 34.66 20.17
N GLU A 90 26.86 35.92 19.95
CA GLU A 90 27.71 36.97 19.36
C GLU A 90 28.78 37.44 20.34
N LEU A 91 28.47 37.53 21.64
CA LEU A 91 29.41 37.77 22.73
C LEU A 91 30.34 36.57 22.91
N ARG A 92 29.84 35.33 22.84
CA ARG A 92 30.66 34.12 22.85
C ARG A 92 31.56 34.07 21.62
N ARG A 93 31.08 34.42 20.42
CA ARG A 93 31.94 34.59 19.23
C ARG A 93 32.93 35.74 19.38
N ALA A 94 32.54 36.86 19.99
CA ALA A 94 33.43 37.99 20.23
C ALA A 94 34.51 37.68 21.28
N LEU A 95 34.18 36.86 22.29
CA LEU A 95 35.13 36.29 23.25
C LEU A 95 35.96 35.16 22.65
N GLU A 96 35.41 34.28 21.83
CA GLU A 96 36.17 33.26 21.07
C GLU A 96 37.15 33.94 20.10
N ASN A 97 36.80 35.12 19.59
CA ASN A 97 37.67 35.95 18.75
C ASN A 97 38.66 36.81 19.55
N LYS A 98 38.48 37.01 20.87
CA LYS A 98 39.41 37.66 21.82
C LYS A 98 39.12 37.20 23.28
N PRO A 99 39.93 36.30 23.88
CA PRO A 99 41.17 36.76 24.49
C PRO A 99 42.32 35.72 24.41
N LEU A 100 43.19 35.85 23.40
CA LEU A 100 44.48 35.15 23.33
C LEU A 100 45.61 35.90 24.06
N ILE A 101 45.32 37.04 24.69
CA ILE A 101 46.34 37.93 25.27
C ILE A 101 47.18 37.23 26.36
N PRO A 102 46.61 36.41 27.28
CA PRO A 102 47.42 35.68 28.25
C PRO A 102 48.33 34.62 27.61
N ASP A 103 47.81 33.88 26.62
CA ASP A 103 48.57 32.82 25.95
C ASP A 103 49.68 33.38 25.05
N VAL A 104 49.39 34.47 24.32
CA VAL A 104 50.38 35.20 23.53
C VAL A 104 51.46 35.80 24.45
N LEU A 105 51.10 36.34 25.62
CA LEU A 105 52.09 36.83 26.59
C LEU A 105 52.93 35.69 27.19
N LEU A 106 52.35 34.51 27.40
CA LEU A 106 53.07 33.33 27.86
C LEU A 106 54.04 32.81 26.79
N GLU A 107 53.66 32.85 25.52
CA GLU A 107 54.56 32.54 24.40
C GLU A 107 55.69 33.55 24.31
N VAL A 108 55.40 34.85 24.34
CA VAL A 108 56.43 35.90 24.33
C VAL A 108 57.41 35.71 25.49
N GLU A 109 56.94 35.38 26.70
CA GLU A 109 57.83 35.07 27.83
C GLU A 109 58.64 33.77 27.65
N ARG A 110 58.10 32.75 26.97
CA ARG A 110 58.85 31.54 26.64
C ARG A 110 59.94 31.83 25.61
N ASP A 111 59.60 32.54 24.54
CA ASP A 111 60.53 32.96 23.50
C ASP A 111 61.63 33.86 24.08
N ARG A 112 61.24 34.71 25.04
CA ARG A 112 62.19 35.59 25.73
C ARG A 112 63.23 34.82 26.53
N ARG A 113 62.80 33.83 27.30
CA ARG A 113 63.71 32.95 28.05
C ARG A 113 64.57 32.10 27.13
N PHE A 114 64.00 31.60 26.04
CA PHE A 114 64.73 30.82 25.04
C PHE A 114 65.85 31.64 24.40
N LEU A 115 65.55 32.85 23.90
CA LEU A 115 66.54 33.72 23.28
C LEU A 115 67.60 34.18 24.30
N ALA A 116 67.23 34.46 25.54
CA ALA A 116 68.21 34.75 26.61
C ALA A 116 69.17 33.56 26.86
N LEU A 117 68.67 32.32 26.82
CA LEU A 117 69.49 31.12 26.93
C LEU A 117 70.42 30.95 25.73
N VAL A 118 69.93 31.19 24.51
CA VAL A 118 70.77 31.14 23.30
C VAL A 118 71.87 32.19 23.36
N ILE A 119 71.55 33.44 23.69
CA ILE A 119 72.54 34.52 23.83
C ILE A 119 73.58 34.16 24.90
N LYS A 120 73.15 33.66 26.05
CA LYS A 120 74.05 33.22 27.11
C LYS A 120 75.01 32.12 26.63
N ASN A 121 74.48 31.06 26.00
CA ASN A 121 75.29 29.94 25.52
C ASN A 121 76.30 30.39 24.44
N VAL A 122 75.91 31.33 23.56
CA VAL A 122 76.80 31.87 22.54
C VAL A 122 77.90 32.75 23.15
N LEU A 123 77.57 33.56 24.16
CA LEU A 123 78.56 34.36 24.88
C LEU A 123 79.57 33.47 25.63
N GLU A 124 79.11 32.38 26.24
CA GLU A 124 79.98 31.38 26.88
C GLU A 124 80.85 30.66 25.84
N GLU A 125 80.26 30.20 24.72
CA GLU A 125 80.99 29.52 23.62
C GLU A 125 82.06 30.43 22.98
N LEU A 126 81.76 31.71 22.79
CA LEU A 126 82.71 32.72 22.29
C LEU A 126 83.81 33.09 23.28
N GLN A 127 83.61 32.85 24.58
CA GLN A 127 84.65 33.06 25.59
C GLN A 127 85.57 31.84 25.73
N GLU A 128 85.05 30.63 25.56
CA GLU A 128 85.76 29.38 25.81
C GLU A 128 86.40 28.76 24.56
N ALA A 129 85.66 28.71 23.45
CA ALA A 129 86.00 27.92 22.27
C ALA A 129 86.11 28.73 20.98
N ASP A 130 85.76 30.03 21.01
CA ASP A 130 85.83 30.95 19.87
C ASP A 130 84.94 30.51 18.67
N THR A 131 83.85 29.77 18.96
CA THR A 131 82.89 29.23 17.97
C THR A 131 81.45 29.69 18.24
N PHE A 132 80.52 29.37 17.34
CA PHE A 132 79.08 29.72 17.41
C PHE A 132 78.16 28.56 16.98
N TYR A 133 78.60 27.32 17.19
CA TYR A 133 77.85 26.11 16.85
C TYR A 133 76.53 26.01 17.62
N SER A 134 76.48 26.52 18.86
CA SER A 134 75.24 26.53 19.65
C SER A 134 74.13 27.36 18.99
N LEU A 135 74.47 28.53 18.42
CA LEU A 135 73.53 29.36 17.67
C LEU A 135 73.06 28.66 16.40
N LEU A 136 74.00 28.06 15.67
CA LEU A 136 73.70 27.40 14.40
C LEU A 136 72.76 26.20 14.62
N ALA A 137 73.04 25.39 15.64
CA ALA A 137 72.18 24.28 16.05
C ALA A 137 70.79 24.75 16.49
N ALA A 138 70.70 25.82 17.30
CA ALA A 138 69.42 26.38 17.73
C ALA A 138 68.58 26.90 16.55
N VAL A 139 69.21 27.57 15.59
CA VAL A 139 68.54 28.05 14.36
C VAL A 139 68.08 26.90 13.48
N GLU A 140 68.88 25.85 13.34
CA GLU A 140 68.47 24.64 12.60
C GLU A 140 67.30 23.93 13.27
N ASP A 141 67.30 23.83 14.61
CA ASP A 141 66.19 23.29 15.37
C ASP A 141 64.90 24.10 15.21
N GLU A 142 64.97 25.44 15.27
CA GLU A 142 63.80 26.29 15.04
C GLU A 142 63.30 26.20 13.59
N LYS A 143 64.20 26.09 12.60
CA LYS A 143 63.81 25.82 11.20
C LYS A 143 63.10 24.48 11.06
N ARG A 144 63.58 23.42 11.74
CA ARG A 144 62.95 22.10 11.76
C ARG A 144 61.56 22.15 12.42
N LYS A 145 61.43 22.79 13.58
CA LYS A 145 60.15 22.99 14.27
C LYS A 145 59.17 23.76 13.40
N LYS A 146 59.61 24.87 12.79
CA LYS A 146 58.77 25.66 11.88
C LYS A 146 58.25 24.80 10.73
N ALA A 147 59.12 24.05 10.05
CA ALA A 147 58.72 23.17 8.96
C ALA A 147 57.71 22.10 9.44
N HIS A 148 57.93 21.52 10.63
CA HIS A 148 57.02 20.55 11.22
C HIS A 148 55.63 21.13 11.50
N TYR A 149 55.54 22.34 12.07
CA TYR A 149 54.25 22.99 12.30
C TYR A 149 53.54 23.36 11.00
N HIS A 150 54.27 23.82 9.98
CA HIS A 150 53.65 24.12 8.68
C HIS A 150 53.08 22.85 8.03
N ASP A 151 53.78 21.72 8.10
CA ASP A 151 53.27 20.43 7.62
C ASP A 151 52.05 19.94 8.41
N MET A 152 52.04 20.13 9.74
CA MET A 152 50.88 19.80 10.57
C MET A 152 49.67 20.67 10.24
N ILE A 153 49.85 21.97 10.10
CA ILE A 153 48.79 22.91 9.69
C ILE A 153 48.25 22.53 8.32
N TRP A 154 49.12 22.28 7.35
CA TRP A 154 48.72 21.87 6.00
C TRP A 154 47.88 20.58 6.01
N ARG A 155 48.31 19.56 6.76
CA ARG A 155 47.56 18.29 6.87
C ARG A 155 46.22 18.49 7.55
N GLU A 156 46.16 19.33 8.58
CA GLU A 156 44.91 19.69 9.26
C GLU A 156 43.95 20.41 8.30
N GLU A 157 44.40 21.44 7.58
CA GLU A 157 43.59 22.16 6.58
C GLU A 157 43.06 21.22 5.49
N GLN A 158 43.88 20.30 5.00
CA GLN A 158 43.45 19.29 4.04
C GLN A 158 42.37 18.35 4.63
N SER A 159 42.53 17.93 5.88
CA SER A 159 41.54 17.09 6.56
C SER A 159 40.22 17.83 6.80
N GLN A 160 40.28 19.12 7.14
CA GLN A 160 39.10 19.98 7.32
C GLN A 160 38.36 20.16 5.99
N GLN A 161 39.09 20.38 4.89
CA GLN A 161 38.47 20.44 3.57
C GLN A 161 37.76 19.13 3.20
N GLN A 162 38.39 17.99 3.46
CA GLN A 162 37.76 16.68 3.23
C GLN A 162 36.50 16.49 4.08
N ILE A 163 36.52 16.90 5.35
CA ILE A 163 35.35 16.84 6.23
C ILE A 163 34.21 17.67 5.66
N VAL A 164 34.48 18.90 5.19
CA VAL A 164 33.46 19.76 4.57
C VAL A 164 32.91 19.12 3.29
N ASP A 165 33.77 18.59 2.43
CA ASP A 165 33.35 17.92 1.20
C ASP A 165 32.47 16.69 1.49
N HIS A 166 32.83 15.89 2.49
CA HIS A 166 32.04 14.76 2.94
C HIS A 166 30.70 15.18 3.54
N GLN A 167 30.65 16.25 4.32
CA GLN A 167 29.40 16.80 4.86
C GLN A 167 28.49 17.29 3.73
N CYS A 168 29.03 17.98 2.72
CA CYS A 168 28.27 18.40 1.54
C CYS A 168 27.65 17.20 0.81
N ARG A 169 28.43 16.15 0.56
CA ARG A 169 27.92 14.92 -0.08
C ARG A 169 26.84 14.23 0.73
N LEU A 170 26.98 14.18 2.05
CA LEU A 170 25.94 13.61 2.92
C LEU A 170 24.65 14.42 2.86
N CYS A 171 24.74 15.75 2.84
CA CYS A 171 23.59 16.64 2.66
C CYS A 171 22.92 16.43 1.28
N GLU A 172 23.69 16.26 0.21
CA GLU A 172 23.18 15.98 -1.13
C GLU A 172 22.44 14.65 -1.18
N ILE A 173 23.04 13.57 -0.68
CA ILE A 173 22.41 12.24 -0.63
C ILE A 173 21.14 12.28 0.23
N SER A 174 21.17 12.97 1.37
CA SER A 174 19.98 13.12 2.22
C SER A 174 18.87 13.89 1.51
N ARG A 175 19.19 14.89 0.69
CA ARG A 175 18.21 15.65 -0.10
C ARG A 175 17.62 14.75 -1.19
N GLU A 176 18.45 14.06 -1.97
CA GLU A 176 17.99 13.14 -3.02
C GLU A 176 17.09 12.03 -2.48
N TYR A 177 17.40 11.50 -1.28
CA TYR A 177 16.54 10.53 -0.61
C TYR A 177 15.16 11.11 -0.26
N VAL A 178 15.11 12.34 0.27
CA VAL A 178 13.85 13.02 0.59
C VAL A 178 13.05 13.27 -0.69
N ASP A 179 13.67 13.82 -1.73
CA ASP A 179 13.03 14.08 -3.03
C ASP A 179 12.46 12.79 -3.62
N GLY A 180 13.23 11.69 -3.62
CA GLY A 180 12.77 10.38 -4.09
C GLY A 180 11.62 9.79 -3.26
N VAL A 181 11.60 10.01 -1.95
CA VAL A 181 10.47 9.62 -1.09
C VAL A 181 9.22 10.44 -1.44
N GLU A 182 9.35 11.74 -1.67
CA GLU A 182 8.23 12.60 -2.09
C GLU A 182 7.66 12.19 -3.45
N GLU A 183 8.52 11.87 -4.44
CA GLU A 183 8.10 11.35 -5.73
C GLU A 183 7.32 10.03 -5.60
N CYS A 184 7.82 9.09 -4.78
CA CYS A 184 7.13 7.83 -4.51
C CYS A 184 5.77 8.05 -3.83
N GLN A 185 5.69 8.99 -2.89
CA GLN A 185 4.43 9.35 -2.22
C GLN A 185 3.42 9.95 -3.21
N GLN A 186 3.87 10.85 -4.10
CA GLN A 186 3.02 11.42 -5.14
C GLN A 186 2.50 10.35 -6.10
N ALA A 187 3.36 9.45 -6.58
CA ALA A 187 2.95 8.34 -7.44
C ALA A 187 1.94 7.42 -6.74
N THR A 188 2.16 7.12 -5.46
CA THR A 188 1.21 6.33 -4.64
C THR A 188 -0.15 7.01 -4.55
N ALA A 189 -0.19 8.32 -4.28
CA ALA A 189 -1.45 9.07 -4.19
C ALA A 189 -2.22 9.10 -5.52
N GLN A 190 -1.51 9.24 -6.65
CA GLN A 190 -2.10 9.19 -7.99
C GLN A 190 -2.71 7.81 -8.28
N LEU A 191 -1.95 6.73 -8.02
CA LEU A 191 -2.43 5.35 -8.22
C LEU A 191 -3.61 5.02 -7.31
N CYS A 192 -3.60 5.46 -6.05
CA CYS A 192 -4.74 5.30 -5.14
C CYS A 192 -6.00 5.99 -5.69
N SER A 193 -5.86 7.19 -6.24
CA SER A 193 -6.98 7.94 -6.82
C SER A 193 -7.54 7.23 -8.06
N GLN A 194 -6.68 6.73 -8.94
CA GLN A 194 -7.09 5.94 -10.12
C GLN A 194 -7.78 4.64 -9.72
N LEU A 195 -7.27 3.95 -8.71
CA LEU A 195 -7.88 2.72 -8.21
C LEU A 195 -9.27 2.98 -7.61
N GLN A 196 -9.44 4.08 -6.87
CA GLN A 196 -10.75 4.48 -6.35
C GLN A 196 -11.73 4.82 -7.48
N GLU A 197 -11.29 5.53 -8.52
CA GLU A 197 -12.11 5.85 -9.69
C GLU A 197 -12.56 4.58 -10.43
N MET A 198 -11.63 3.67 -10.71
CA MET A 198 -11.93 2.40 -11.37
C MET A 198 -12.85 1.51 -10.52
N HIS A 199 -12.65 1.49 -9.20
CA HIS A 199 -13.53 0.76 -8.28
C HIS A 199 -14.96 1.34 -8.29
N ALA A 200 -15.11 2.67 -8.27
CA ALA A 200 -16.41 3.31 -8.38
C ALA A 200 -17.11 2.97 -9.71
N LYS A 201 -16.37 3.02 -10.84
CA LYS A 201 -16.89 2.62 -12.16
C LYS A 201 -17.34 1.16 -12.17
N ALA A 202 -16.53 0.24 -11.65
CA ALA A 202 -16.85 -1.18 -11.60
C ALA A 202 -18.11 -1.48 -10.77
N ILE A 203 -18.30 -0.78 -9.63
CA ILE A 203 -19.53 -0.89 -8.84
C ILE A 203 -20.74 -0.43 -9.65
N MET A 204 -20.65 0.75 -10.29
CA MET A 204 -21.75 1.27 -11.10
C MET A 204 -22.11 0.33 -12.27
N GLU A 205 -21.12 -0.23 -12.95
CA GLU A 205 -21.33 -1.20 -14.04
C GLU A 205 -21.95 -2.51 -13.55
N SER A 206 -21.51 -3.01 -12.39
CA SER A 206 -22.11 -4.17 -11.73
C SER A 206 -23.57 -3.92 -11.38
N ASP A 207 -23.89 -2.80 -10.76
CA ASP A 207 -25.26 -2.46 -10.38
C ASP A 207 -26.16 -2.23 -11.60
N TYR A 208 -25.63 -1.61 -12.66
CA TYR A 208 -26.36 -1.45 -13.93
C TYR A 208 -26.68 -2.79 -14.58
N THR A 209 -25.69 -3.69 -14.65
CA THR A 209 -25.86 -5.02 -15.24
C THR A 209 -26.81 -5.89 -14.40
N ARG A 210 -26.72 -5.80 -13.08
CA ARG A 210 -27.67 -6.42 -12.15
C ARG A 210 -29.09 -5.88 -12.37
N GLY A 211 -29.25 -4.56 -12.51
CA GLY A 211 -30.55 -3.93 -12.78
C GLY A 211 -31.16 -4.42 -14.09
N ILE A 212 -30.40 -4.46 -15.19
CA ILE A 212 -30.90 -4.96 -16.48
C ILE A 212 -31.30 -6.43 -16.39
N SER A 213 -30.48 -7.28 -15.78
CA SER A 213 -30.78 -8.70 -15.66
C SER A 213 -32.03 -8.95 -14.80
N GLN A 214 -32.19 -8.23 -13.70
CA GLN A 214 -33.40 -8.28 -12.87
C GLN A 214 -34.64 -7.84 -13.64
N LEU A 215 -34.58 -6.71 -14.37
CA LEU A 215 -35.69 -6.22 -15.18
C LEU A 215 -36.09 -7.22 -16.27
N LYS A 216 -35.12 -7.84 -16.96
CA LYS A 216 -35.39 -8.88 -17.96
C LYS A 216 -36.10 -10.09 -17.36
N VAL A 217 -35.67 -10.53 -16.18
CA VAL A 217 -36.32 -11.64 -15.45
C VAL A 217 -37.74 -11.26 -15.05
N GLN A 218 -37.93 -10.06 -14.48
CA GLN A 218 -39.25 -9.57 -14.07
C GLN A 218 -40.20 -9.48 -15.27
N GLN A 219 -39.76 -8.87 -16.36
CA GLN A 219 -40.57 -8.76 -17.58
C GLN A 219 -40.95 -10.14 -18.15
N GLY A 220 -39.99 -11.09 -18.16
CA GLY A 220 -40.25 -12.47 -18.59
C GLY A 220 -41.24 -13.18 -17.66
N GLN A 221 -41.12 -13.00 -16.35
CA GLN A 221 -42.06 -13.55 -15.37
C GLN A 221 -43.47 -13.00 -15.56
N GLU A 222 -43.64 -11.68 -15.72
CA GLU A 222 -44.94 -11.06 -15.96
C GLU A 222 -45.59 -11.58 -17.25
N HIS A 223 -44.80 -11.71 -18.33
CA HIS A 223 -45.28 -12.25 -19.59
C HIS A 223 -45.75 -13.71 -19.45
N ASN A 224 -44.95 -14.55 -18.79
CA ASN A 224 -45.29 -15.95 -18.57
C ASN A 224 -46.56 -16.07 -17.70
N VAL A 225 -46.65 -15.33 -16.60
CA VAL A 225 -47.84 -15.32 -15.72
C VAL A 225 -49.08 -14.89 -16.51
N HIS A 226 -48.96 -13.88 -17.37
CA HIS A 226 -50.07 -13.47 -18.22
C HIS A 226 -50.50 -14.58 -19.19
N GLN A 227 -49.55 -15.25 -19.87
CA GLN A 227 -49.84 -16.37 -20.76
C GLN A 227 -50.44 -17.57 -20.01
N GLU A 228 -49.92 -17.91 -18.84
CA GLU A 228 -50.44 -18.98 -17.97
C GLU A 228 -51.88 -18.68 -17.55
N ASN A 229 -52.18 -17.45 -17.17
CA ASN A 229 -53.55 -17.04 -16.83
C ASN A 229 -54.49 -17.15 -18.04
N MET A 230 -54.04 -16.75 -19.23
CA MET A 230 -54.82 -16.87 -20.47
C MET A 230 -55.10 -18.34 -20.83
N LEU A 231 -54.08 -19.20 -20.77
CA LEU A 231 -54.24 -20.64 -21.00
C LEU A 231 -55.12 -21.29 -19.92
N GLY A 232 -54.96 -20.88 -18.66
CA GLY A 232 -55.80 -21.32 -17.55
C GLY A 232 -57.28 -20.98 -17.77
N ALA A 233 -57.59 -19.76 -18.23
CA ALA A 233 -58.96 -19.37 -18.57
C ALA A 233 -59.55 -20.23 -19.71
N VAL A 234 -58.76 -20.54 -20.74
CA VAL A 234 -59.19 -21.43 -21.83
C VAL A 234 -59.40 -22.86 -21.32
N LEU A 235 -58.52 -23.37 -20.48
CA LEU A 235 -58.66 -24.69 -19.87
C LEU A 235 -59.94 -24.77 -19.02
N HIS A 236 -60.23 -23.76 -18.20
CA HIS A 236 -61.46 -23.71 -17.42
C HIS A 236 -62.71 -23.69 -18.31
N ALA A 237 -62.73 -22.83 -19.35
CA ALA A 237 -63.85 -22.79 -20.28
C ALA A 237 -64.08 -24.14 -21.01
N LEU A 238 -63.00 -24.85 -21.37
CA LEU A 238 -63.09 -26.18 -21.95
C LEU A 238 -63.56 -27.23 -20.94
N GLN A 239 -63.14 -27.13 -19.68
CA GLN A 239 -63.61 -28.01 -18.61
C GLN A 239 -65.11 -27.84 -18.37
N ASP A 240 -65.61 -26.61 -18.32
CA ASP A 240 -67.03 -26.31 -18.16
C ASP A 240 -67.85 -26.89 -19.32
N ARG A 241 -67.40 -26.64 -20.57
CA ARG A 241 -68.06 -27.20 -21.76
C ARG A 241 -68.04 -28.72 -21.78
N LEU A 242 -66.95 -29.35 -21.37
CA LEU A 242 -66.87 -30.81 -21.26
C LEU A 242 -67.81 -31.35 -20.18
N ALA A 243 -67.98 -30.64 -19.05
CA ALA A 243 -68.92 -31.02 -18.00
C ALA A 243 -70.37 -30.91 -18.48
N GLU A 244 -70.72 -29.85 -19.21
CA GLU A 244 -72.03 -29.69 -19.86
C GLU A 244 -72.32 -30.82 -20.85
N GLU A 245 -71.39 -31.12 -21.76
CA GLU A 245 -71.53 -32.22 -22.73
C GLU A 245 -71.73 -33.58 -22.03
N ARG A 246 -70.98 -33.84 -20.95
CA ARG A 246 -71.15 -35.05 -20.13
C ARG A 246 -72.53 -35.10 -19.47
N PHE A 247 -73.03 -33.98 -18.97
CA PHE A 247 -74.36 -33.89 -18.36
C PHE A 247 -75.46 -34.18 -19.39
N ILE A 248 -75.42 -33.51 -20.55
CA ILE A 248 -76.39 -33.70 -21.64
C ILE A 248 -76.34 -35.14 -22.14
N HIS A 249 -75.14 -35.71 -22.31
CA HIS A 249 -74.98 -37.10 -22.72
C HIS A 249 -75.65 -38.07 -21.73
N ALA A 250 -75.39 -37.90 -20.42
CA ALA A 250 -76.01 -38.72 -19.39
C ALA A 250 -77.55 -38.59 -19.37
N GLU A 251 -78.09 -37.37 -19.56
CA GLU A 251 -79.53 -37.14 -19.66
C GLU A 251 -80.14 -37.82 -20.90
N MET A 252 -79.46 -37.74 -22.04
CA MET A 252 -79.87 -38.41 -23.27
C MET A 252 -79.85 -39.94 -23.12
N GLU A 253 -78.78 -40.50 -22.56
CA GLU A 253 -78.67 -41.93 -22.26
C GLU A 253 -79.82 -42.37 -21.33
N TYR A 254 -80.08 -41.62 -20.26
CA TYR A 254 -81.18 -41.91 -19.34
C TYR A 254 -82.54 -41.90 -20.04
N PHE A 255 -82.80 -40.91 -20.90
CA PHE A 255 -84.03 -40.84 -21.69
C PHE A 255 -84.18 -42.05 -22.62
N LEU A 256 -83.13 -42.39 -23.37
CA LEU A 256 -83.14 -43.51 -24.32
C LEU A 256 -83.37 -44.84 -23.62
N VAL A 257 -82.64 -45.13 -22.53
CA VAL A 257 -82.81 -46.34 -21.71
C VAL A 257 -84.24 -46.43 -21.17
N THR A 258 -84.79 -45.31 -20.68
CA THR A 258 -86.17 -45.26 -20.18
C THR A 258 -87.20 -45.57 -21.27
N GLN A 259 -87.02 -45.04 -22.49
CA GLN A 259 -87.92 -45.32 -23.61
C GLN A 259 -87.82 -46.77 -24.08
N LEU A 260 -86.60 -47.31 -24.19
CA LEU A 260 -86.38 -48.72 -24.51
C LEU A 260 -87.09 -49.62 -23.49
N MET A 261 -86.89 -49.38 -22.20
CA MET A 261 -87.56 -50.14 -21.14
C MET A 261 -89.10 -50.07 -21.24
N LYS A 262 -89.67 -48.90 -21.59
CA LYS A 262 -91.12 -48.75 -21.82
C LYS A 262 -91.60 -49.57 -23.02
N LYS A 263 -90.81 -49.64 -24.09
CA LYS A 263 -91.13 -50.42 -25.29
C LYS A 263 -91.01 -51.93 -25.02
N GLU A 264 -89.96 -52.35 -24.34
CA GLU A 264 -89.75 -53.73 -23.87
C GLU A 264 -90.91 -54.20 -22.99
N LYS A 265 -91.27 -53.45 -21.94
CA LYS A 265 -92.45 -53.76 -21.09
C LYS A 265 -93.77 -53.85 -21.88
N ARG A 266 -93.89 -53.12 -22.99
CA ARG A 266 -95.07 -53.21 -23.87
C ARG A 266 -94.99 -54.47 -24.72
N LEU A 267 -93.84 -54.78 -25.31
CA LEU A 267 -93.60 -56.02 -26.04
C LEU A 267 -93.84 -57.24 -25.15
N GLU A 268 -93.32 -57.25 -23.92
CA GLU A 268 -93.58 -58.31 -22.94
C GLU A 268 -95.07 -58.51 -22.66
N ARG A 269 -95.85 -57.43 -22.52
CA ARG A 269 -97.31 -57.51 -22.36
C ARG A 269 -97.99 -58.08 -23.60
N TRP A 270 -97.60 -57.66 -24.80
CA TRP A 270 -98.14 -58.19 -26.05
C TRP A 270 -97.81 -59.67 -26.25
N MET A 271 -96.56 -60.07 -25.94
CA MET A 271 -96.15 -61.47 -25.96
C MET A 271 -96.99 -62.31 -25.00
N LYS A 272 -97.14 -61.89 -23.74
CA LYS A 272 -97.99 -62.58 -22.76
C LYS A 272 -99.45 -62.69 -23.21
N SER A 273 -100.02 -61.64 -23.83
CA SER A 273 -101.38 -61.70 -24.39
C SER A 273 -101.46 -62.70 -25.53
N SER A 274 -100.49 -62.69 -26.44
CA SER A 274 -100.43 -63.62 -27.57
C SER A 274 -100.27 -65.07 -27.09
N GLU A 275 -99.48 -65.31 -26.04
CA GLU A 275 -99.37 -66.63 -25.40
C GLU A 275 -100.73 -67.08 -24.86
N VAL A 276 -101.43 -66.22 -24.12
CA VAL A 276 -102.78 -66.52 -23.61
C VAL A 276 -103.79 -66.74 -24.75
N ASP A 277 -103.72 -65.98 -25.83
CA ASP A 277 -104.61 -66.15 -26.97
C ASP A 277 -104.28 -67.42 -27.76
N LEU A 278 -103.01 -67.81 -27.88
CA LEU A 278 -102.61 -69.12 -28.40
C LEU A 278 -103.12 -70.26 -27.52
N GLU A 279 -103.00 -70.13 -26.20
CA GLU A 279 -103.58 -71.09 -25.23
C GLU A 279 -105.11 -71.19 -25.40
N ARG A 280 -105.82 -70.06 -25.56
CA ARG A 280 -107.28 -70.05 -25.81
C ARG A 280 -107.66 -70.69 -27.13
N VAL A 281 -106.95 -70.39 -28.21
CA VAL A 281 -107.19 -71.01 -29.52
C VAL A 281 -106.89 -72.51 -29.45
N GLN A 282 -105.83 -72.91 -28.75
CA GLN A 282 -105.50 -74.32 -28.52
C GLN A 282 -106.63 -75.02 -27.74
N MET A 283 -107.11 -74.42 -26.65
CA MET A 283 -108.28 -74.92 -25.90
C MET A 283 -109.52 -75.02 -26.80
N ALA A 284 -109.79 -74.03 -27.64
CA ALA A 284 -110.94 -74.06 -28.56
C ALA A 284 -110.81 -75.17 -29.61
N ILE A 285 -109.60 -75.40 -30.15
CA ILE A 285 -109.30 -76.53 -31.03
C ILE A 285 -109.56 -77.85 -30.29
N ASP A 286 -109.13 -77.97 -29.04
CA ASP A 286 -109.31 -79.19 -28.24
C ASP A 286 -110.80 -79.42 -27.91
N VAL A 287 -111.57 -78.37 -27.58
CA VAL A 287 -113.03 -78.46 -27.46
C VAL A 287 -113.68 -78.89 -28.78
N LEU A 288 -113.34 -78.25 -29.90
CA LEU A 288 -113.91 -78.58 -31.21
C LEU A 288 -113.57 -80.01 -31.66
N LYS A 289 -112.38 -80.50 -31.34
CA LYS A 289 -112.03 -81.91 -31.54
C LYS A 289 -112.92 -82.82 -30.70
N ASN A 290 -113.08 -82.52 -29.40
CA ASN A 290 -113.95 -83.28 -28.51
C ASN A 290 -115.43 -83.23 -28.94
N THR A 291 -115.94 -82.08 -29.42
CA THR A 291 -117.34 -81.96 -29.90
C THR A 291 -117.54 -82.67 -31.23
N LYS A 292 -116.58 -82.59 -32.17
CA LYS A 292 -116.65 -83.37 -33.43
C LYS A 292 -116.54 -84.86 -33.18
N GLU A 293 -115.74 -85.28 -32.18
CA GLU A 293 -115.74 -86.66 -31.71
C GLU A 293 -117.09 -87.04 -31.10
N LEU A 294 -117.73 -86.14 -30.35
CA LEU A 294 -119.10 -86.33 -29.84
C LEU A 294 -120.16 -86.40 -30.97
N GLU A 295 -120.07 -85.55 -31.99
CA GLU A 295 -120.96 -85.54 -33.15
C GLU A 295 -120.76 -86.78 -34.01
N ARG A 296 -119.53 -87.27 -34.20
CA ARG A 296 -119.27 -88.57 -34.83
C ARG A 296 -119.87 -89.73 -34.04
N LEU A 297 -119.85 -89.67 -32.70
CA LEU A 297 -120.53 -90.65 -31.86
C LEU A 297 -122.08 -90.53 -31.94
N GLN A 298 -122.60 -89.38 -32.37
CA GLN A 298 -124.04 -89.11 -32.54
C GLN A 298 -124.55 -89.42 -33.96
N GLU A 299 -123.74 -89.22 -35.00
CA GLU A 299 -124.04 -89.63 -36.38
C GLU A 299 -123.99 -91.16 -36.55
N LEU A 300 -123.05 -91.84 -35.88
CA LEU A 300 -123.07 -93.30 -35.79
C LEU A 300 -124.31 -93.84 -35.04
N ARG A 301 -124.99 -93.00 -34.25
CA ARG A 301 -126.26 -93.36 -33.60
C ARG A 301 -127.48 -93.15 -34.52
N VAL A 302 -127.42 -92.21 -35.48
CA VAL A 302 -128.55 -91.85 -36.35
C VAL A 302 -128.53 -92.60 -37.68
N ALA A 303 -127.36 -93.01 -38.20
CA ALA A 303 -127.25 -93.79 -39.44
C ALA A 303 -127.68 -95.27 -39.32
N ALA A 304 -128.24 -95.70 -38.19
CA ALA A 304 -128.66 -97.09 -37.93
C ALA A 304 -130.19 -97.31 -37.90
N GLY A 305 -131.00 -96.35 -38.37
CA GLY A 305 -132.47 -96.39 -38.29
C GLY A 305 -133.21 -96.17 -39.61
N GLU A 306 -133.21 -97.19 -40.45
CA GLU A 306 -134.34 -97.68 -41.28
C GLU A 306 -134.65 -97.04 -42.65
N GLU A 307 -134.40 -97.88 -43.67
CA GLU A 307 -134.69 -97.82 -45.10
C GLU A 307 -136.05 -98.48 -45.46
N GLY A 308 -136.59 -98.13 -46.64
CA GLY A 308 -137.57 -98.89 -47.44
C GLY A 308 -138.36 -97.92 -48.34
N SER A 309 -138.42 -98.00 -49.68
CA SER A 309 -138.23 -99.10 -50.62
C SER A 309 -137.94 -98.60 -52.05
N GLN A 310 -137.19 -99.41 -52.83
CA GLN A 310 -137.31 -99.72 -54.29
C GLN A 310 -137.12 -98.60 -55.34
N GLU A 311 -136.55 -98.78 -56.55
CA GLU A 311 -135.96 -99.90 -57.29
C GLU A 311 -135.42 -99.38 -58.66
N GLU A 312 -134.39 -100.06 -59.18
CA GLU A 312 -133.88 -100.10 -60.58
C GLU A 312 -132.98 -98.99 -61.22
N ALA A 313 -131.99 -99.50 -61.97
CA ALA A 313 -130.80 -98.88 -62.58
C ALA A 313 -131.00 -98.63 -64.12
N PRO A 314 -129.98 -98.39 -65.01
CA PRO A 314 -128.52 -98.18 -64.85
C PRO A 314 -127.85 -97.11 -65.78
N GLN A 315 -126.51 -97.00 -65.65
CA GLN A 315 -125.46 -96.68 -66.65
C GLN A 315 -124.67 -95.34 -66.60
N GLN A 316 -123.36 -95.54 -66.34
CA GLN A 316 -122.15 -95.01 -67.01
C GLN A 316 -121.59 -93.59 -66.69
N LYS A 317 -120.41 -93.60 -66.01
CA LYS A 317 -119.08 -92.99 -66.35
C LYS A 317 -119.00 -91.47 -66.69
N PRO A 318 -117.79 -90.86 -66.72
CA PRO A 318 -116.64 -90.83 -65.79
C PRO A 318 -116.09 -89.37 -65.61
N GLN A 319 -114.93 -89.20 -64.95
CA GLN A 319 -113.94 -88.11 -65.20
C GLN A 319 -114.35 -86.67 -64.79
N ASP A 320 -113.51 -85.76 -64.30
CA ASP A 320 -112.06 -85.55 -64.31
C ASP A 320 -111.63 -84.76 -63.05
N GLU A 321 -110.33 -84.88 -62.73
CA GLU A 321 -109.39 -83.95 -62.06
C GLU A 321 -109.70 -83.23 -60.74
#